data_AF-A0A8E0M9Y8-F1
#
_entry.id   AF-A0A8E0M9Y8-F1
#
_cell.length_a   1.000
_cell.length_b   1.000
_cell.length_c   1.000
_cell.angle_alpha   90.00
_cell.angle_beta   90.00
_cell.angle_gamma   90.00
#
_symmetry.space_group_name_H-M   'P 1'
#
loop_
_entity.id
_entity.type
_entity.pdbx_description
1 polymer ?
#
loop_
_entity_poly.entity_id
_entity_poly.type
_entity_poly.pdbx_seq_one_letter_code
_entity_poly.pdbx_strand_id
1 'polypeptide(L)'
;MKIHPSLAQEEAPFVTDAEAKQLFDQIMALYPDPQPTLHAEDPFQILVAVMLSAQTTDVAVNAVTPKLFAAYPTPADMAAAPVEAIAAIISRLGLYRTKAAHLKALSDILVKEYAGKVPNKAADLVRLPGVGKKTATVVLSDAFNIPGVAVD
;
A
#
# COMPACT_ATOMS: atom_id res chain seq x y z
N MET A 1 19.30 -31.27 -34.22
CA MET A 1 18.60 -30.03 -33.83
C MET A 1 17.12 -30.22 -34.13
N LYS A 2 16.36 -30.75 -33.17
CA LYS A 2 14.90 -30.92 -33.32
C LYS A 2 14.23 -29.63 -32.87
N ILE A 3 13.54 -28.99 -33.79
CA ILE A 3 12.75 -27.79 -33.54
C ILE A 3 11.52 -28.25 -32.74
N HIS A 4 11.36 -27.79 -31.50
CA HIS A 4 10.15 -28.07 -30.74
C HIS A 4 8.96 -27.41 -31.45
N PRO A 5 7.83 -28.13 -31.66
CA PRO A 5 6.64 -27.54 -32.24
C PRO A 5 6.12 -26.43 -31.32
N SER A 6 5.83 -25.28 -31.93
CA SER A 6 5.10 -24.17 -31.33
C SER A 6 3.80 -24.68 -30.70
N LEU A 7 3.71 -24.64 -29.37
CA LEU A 7 2.46 -24.83 -28.66
C LEU A 7 1.57 -23.63 -29.00
N ALA A 8 0.60 -23.82 -29.90
CA ALA A 8 -0.55 -22.95 -29.97
C ALA A 8 -1.22 -23.02 -28.58
N GLN A 9 -1.17 -21.93 -27.83
CA GLN A 9 -1.90 -21.81 -26.58
C GLN A 9 -3.38 -21.77 -26.94
N GLU A 10 -4.12 -22.84 -26.68
CA GLU A 10 -5.57 -22.76 -26.56
C GLU A 10 -5.88 -21.83 -25.39
N GLU A 11 -6.37 -20.63 -25.66
CA GLU A 11 -6.89 -19.75 -24.60
C GLU A 11 -8.11 -20.45 -23.99
N ALA A 12 -7.97 -20.88 -22.73
CA ALA A 12 -9.10 -21.37 -21.96
C ALA A 12 -10.18 -20.27 -21.93
N PRO A 13 -11.47 -20.63 -22.13
CA PRO A 13 -12.54 -19.64 -22.14
C PRO A 13 -12.58 -18.90 -20.79
N PHE A 14 -12.84 -17.59 -20.85
CA PHE A 14 -13.14 -16.81 -19.64
C PHE A 14 -14.32 -17.44 -18.89
N VAL A 15 -14.25 -17.42 -17.56
CA VAL A 15 -15.36 -17.85 -16.70
C VAL A 15 -16.57 -16.95 -16.92
N THR A 16 -17.76 -17.53 -16.78
CA THR A 16 -19.02 -16.78 -16.79
C THR A 16 -19.21 -16.00 -15.49
N ASP A 17 -20.05 -14.96 -15.50
CA ASP A 17 -20.41 -14.21 -14.30
C ASP A 17 -20.98 -15.11 -13.19
N ALA A 18 -21.70 -16.17 -13.56
CA ALA A 18 -22.26 -17.15 -12.62
C ALA A 18 -21.15 -17.97 -11.92
N GLU A 19 -20.16 -18.43 -12.68
CA GLU A 19 -19.00 -19.16 -12.15
C GLU A 19 -18.12 -18.25 -11.29
N ALA A 20 -17.88 -17.01 -11.73
CA ALA A 20 -17.15 -16.01 -10.95
C ALA A 20 -17.84 -15.72 -9.62
N LYS A 21 -19.17 -15.61 -9.60
CA LYS A 21 -19.94 -15.43 -8.38
C LYS A 21 -19.83 -16.66 -7.46
N GLN A 22 -19.95 -17.87 -8.00
CA GLN A 22 -19.82 -19.09 -7.20
C GLN A 22 -18.43 -19.20 -6.57
N LEU A 23 -17.37 -18.87 -7.30
CA LEU A 23 -16.02 -18.81 -6.78
C LEU A 23 -15.88 -17.76 -5.67
N PHE A 24 -16.41 -16.56 -5.88
CA PHE A 24 -16.38 -15.49 -4.89
C PHE A 24 -17.11 -15.90 -3.60
N ASP A 25 -18.31 -16.50 -3.70
CA ASP A 25 -19.08 -16.99 -2.55
C ASP A 25 -18.28 -18.05 -1.75
N GLN A 26 -17.52 -18.93 -2.42
CA GLN A 26 -16.66 -19.92 -1.77
C GLN A 26 -15.45 -19.27 -1.07
N ILE A 27 -14.81 -18.28 -1.69
CA ILE A 27 -13.71 -17.53 -1.07
C ILE A 27 -14.20 -16.83 0.20
N MET A 28 -15.36 -16.17 0.15
CA MET A 28 -15.94 -15.49 1.31
C MET A 28 -16.33 -16.48 2.42
N ALA A 29 -16.73 -17.71 2.10
CA ALA A 29 -16.99 -18.75 3.09
C ALA A 29 -15.70 -19.25 3.78
N LEU A 30 -14.57 -19.26 3.06
CA LEU A 30 -13.25 -19.62 3.63
C LEU A 30 -12.65 -18.49 4.48
N TYR A 31 -12.94 -17.24 4.14
CA TYR A 31 -12.44 -16.05 4.82
C TYR A 31 -13.61 -15.13 5.24
N PRO A 32 -14.36 -15.51 6.29
CA PRO A 32 -15.61 -14.83 6.66
C PRO A 32 -15.41 -13.41 7.23
N ASP A 33 -14.22 -13.12 7.76
CA ASP A 33 -13.87 -11.82 8.33
C ASP A 33 -12.38 -11.50 8.05
N PRO A 34 -12.05 -11.10 6.80
CA PRO A 34 -10.67 -10.80 6.43
C PRO A 34 -10.24 -9.51 7.13
N GLN A 35 -9.20 -9.63 7.96
CA GLN A 35 -8.63 -8.49 8.69
C GLN A 35 -7.42 -7.92 7.93
N PRO A 36 -7.19 -6.59 7.98
CA PRO A 36 -5.96 -6.00 7.47
C PRO A 36 -4.73 -6.60 8.13
N THR A 37 -3.75 -6.98 7.33
CA THR A 37 -2.49 -7.58 7.77
C THR A 37 -1.45 -6.54 8.18
N LEU A 38 -1.57 -5.30 7.70
CA LEU A 38 -0.70 -4.18 8.09
C LEU A 38 -1.17 -3.55 9.40
N HIS A 39 -0.24 -3.34 10.33
CA HIS A 39 -0.54 -2.72 11.62
C HIS A 39 -0.44 -1.20 11.52
N ALA A 40 -1.59 -0.52 11.60
CA ALA A 40 -1.70 0.93 11.60
C ALA A 40 -2.99 1.37 12.31
N GLU A 41 -2.93 2.50 13.02
CA GLU A 41 -4.04 2.95 13.88
C GLU A 41 -4.80 4.16 13.33
N ASP A 42 -4.21 4.91 12.40
CA ASP A 42 -4.75 6.14 11.87
C ASP A 42 -4.50 6.28 10.35
N PRO A 43 -5.17 7.20 9.64
CA PRO A 43 -5.01 7.36 8.20
C PRO A 43 -3.57 7.63 7.73
N PHE A 44 -2.76 8.33 8.54
CA PHE A 44 -1.37 8.60 8.19
C PHE A 44 -0.52 7.34 8.31
N GLN A 45 -0.66 6.58 9.41
CA GLN A 45 0.01 5.29 9.56
C GLN A 45 -0.40 4.31 8.46
N ILE A 46 -1.69 4.26 8.08
CA ILE A 46 -2.19 3.42 6.97
C ILE A 46 -1.50 3.82 5.67
N LEU A 47 -1.49 5.12 5.33
CA LEU A 47 -0.80 5.62 4.15
C LEU A 47 0.68 5.24 4.11
N VAL A 48 1.39 5.43 5.23
CA VAL A 48 2.81 5.08 5.35
C VAL A 48 3.02 3.58 5.19
N ALA A 49 2.25 2.74 5.90
CA ALA A 49 2.37 1.29 5.85
C ALA A 49 2.11 0.73 4.45
N VAL A 50 1.05 1.19 3.77
CA VAL A 50 0.70 0.75 2.41
C VAL A 50 1.74 1.25 1.39
N MET A 51 2.30 2.46 1.54
CA MET A 51 3.38 2.90 0.67
C MET A 51 4.65 2.05 0.87
N LEU A 52 4.95 1.70 2.13
CA LEU A 52 6.08 0.83 2.45
C LEU A 52 5.89 -0.60 1.95
N SER A 53 4.66 -1.11 1.83
CA SER A 53 4.39 -2.49 1.40
C SER A 53 4.66 -2.75 -0.09
N ALA A 54 4.85 -1.70 -0.90
CA ALA A 54 5.24 -1.85 -2.30
C ALA A 54 6.51 -2.71 -2.45
N GLN A 55 6.38 -3.83 -3.17
CA GLN A 55 7.45 -4.82 -3.41
C GLN A 55 8.12 -5.33 -2.12
N THR A 56 7.33 -5.53 -1.05
CA THR A 56 7.80 -6.15 0.19
C THR A 56 6.64 -6.90 0.85
N THR A 57 6.89 -7.54 1.99
CA THR A 57 5.86 -8.29 2.73
C THR A 57 5.35 -7.47 3.90
N ASP A 58 4.08 -7.67 4.27
CA ASP A 58 3.49 -7.00 5.42
C ASP A 58 4.24 -7.31 6.72
N VAL A 59 4.75 -8.54 6.87
CA VAL A 59 5.62 -8.92 8.01
C VAL A 59 6.87 -8.03 8.09
N ALA A 60 7.50 -7.76 6.95
CA ALA A 60 8.68 -6.91 6.90
C ALA A 60 8.33 -5.44 7.22
N VAL A 61 7.16 -4.96 6.78
CA VAL A 61 6.67 -3.61 7.11
C VAL A 61 6.35 -3.51 8.61
N ASN A 62 5.56 -4.44 9.13
CA ASN A 62 5.07 -4.45 10.51
C ASN A 62 6.15 -4.51 11.58
N ALA A 63 7.34 -5.04 11.26
CA ALA A 63 8.42 -5.04 12.24
C ALA A 63 9.34 -3.79 12.14
N VAL A 64 9.13 -2.85 11.20
CA VAL A 64 9.81 -1.53 11.18
C VAL A 64 8.89 -0.40 11.61
N THR A 65 7.59 -0.51 11.29
CA THR A 65 6.62 0.56 11.54
C THR A 65 6.48 0.94 13.02
N PRO A 66 6.58 0.05 14.03
CA PRO A 66 6.50 0.46 15.43
C PRO A 66 7.59 1.47 15.81
N LYS A 67 8.83 1.23 15.37
CA LYS A 67 9.95 2.15 15.61
C LYS A 67 9.80 3.44 14.80
N LEU A 68 9.30 3.34 13.56
CA LEU A 68 9.08 4.49 12.70
C LEU A 68 8.00 5.42 13.26
N PHE A 69 6.86 4.87 13.68
CA PHE A 69 5.73 5.63 14.22
C PHE A 69 6.01 6.18 15.61
N ALA A 70 6.79 5.48 16.44
CA ALA A 70 7.25 6.03 17.71
C ALA A 70 8.19 7.23 17.52
N ALA A 71 9.03 7.21 16.48
CA ALA A 71 9.95 8.31 16.19
C ALA A 71 9.25 9.49 15.49
N TYR A 72 8.30 9.20 14.60
CA TYR A 72 7.62 10.18 13.75
C TYR A 72 6.11 9.92 13.71
N PRO A 73 5.37 10.22 14.80
CA PRO A 73 3.96 9.86 14.92
C PRO A 73 3.05 10.69 14.00
N THR A 74 3.48 11.89 13.58
CA THR A 74 2.68 12.76 12.73
C THR A 74 3.38 13.08 11.41
N PRO A 75 2.63 13.56 10.39
CA PRO A 75 3.24 14.09 9.16
C PRO A 75 4.24 15.21 9.45
N ALA A 76 4.00 16.06 10.46
CA ALA A 76 4.92 17.14 10.82
C ALA A 76 6.26 16.59 11.33
N ASP A 77 6.24 15.55 12.17
CA ASP A 77 7.45 14.92 12.70
C ASP A 77 8.25 14.25 11.57
N MET A 78 7.57 13.52 10.67
CA MET A 78 8.22 12.83 9.56
C MET A 78 8.74 13.81 8.49
N ALA A 79 8.03 14.92 8.27
CA ALA A 79 8.48 16.02 7.41
C ALA A 79 9.71 16.73 7.98
N ALA A 80 9.81 16.90 9.30
CA ALA A 80 10.97 17.53 9.94
C ALA A 80 12.21 16.62 9.99
N ALA A 81 12.04 15.31 9.93
CA ALA A 81 13.12 14.33 10.07
C ALA A 81 14.15 14.39 8.92
N PRO A 82 15.45 14.14 9.19
CA PRO A 82 16.43 13.85 8.14
C PRO A 82 16.06 12.59 7.37
N VAL A 83 16.19 12.61 6.03
CA VAL A 83 15.85 11.44 5.19
C VAL A 83 16.69 10.23 5.59
N GLU A 84 17.94 10.46 5.97
CA GLU A 84 18.90 9.44 6.39
C GLU A 84 18.46 8.75 7.68
N ALA A 85 17.82 9.48 8.60
CA ALA A 85 17.30 8.94 9.84
C ALA A 85 16.07 8.06 9.60
N ILE A 86 15.16 8.48 8.70
CA ILE A 86 14.04 7.64 8.23
C ILE A 86 14.61 6.37 7.56
N ALA A 87 15.53 6.54 6.61
CA ALA A 87 16.15 5.46 5.86
C ALA A 87 16.84 4.44 6.76
N ALA A 88 17.49 4.88 7.84
CA ALA A 88 18.11 3.98 8.81
C ALA A 88 17.09 3.06 9.51
N ILE A 89 15.92 3.60 9.89
CA ILE A 89 14.85 2.83 10.55
C ILE A 89 14.28 1.76 9.60
N ILE A 90 14.06 2.11 8.34
CA ILE A 90 13.45 1.22 7.34
C ILE A 90 14.48 0.48 6.47
N SER A 91 15.76 0.51 6.83
CA SER A 91 16.89 0.06 6.00
C SER A 91 16.85 -1.40 5.57
N ARG A 92 16.13 -2.24 6.32
CA ARG A 92 15.92 -3.66 6.00
C ARG A 92 14.87 -3.92 4.92
N LEU A 93 14.11 -2.89 4.52
CA LEU A 93 13.16 -3.00 3.42
C LEU A 93 13.87 -2.83 2.08
N GLY A 94 13.37 -3.49 1.04
CA GLY A 94 13.74 -3.19 -0.33
C GLY A 94 13.40 -1.74 -0.70
N LEU A 95 14.25 -1.11 -1.52
CA LEU A 95 14.07 0.27 -2.00
C LEU A 95 14.00 1.35 -0.89
N TYR A 96 14.55 1.06 0.29
CA TYR A 96 14.40 1.90 1.49
C TYR A 96 14.85 3.37 1.29
N ARG A 97 15.87 3.63 0.48
CA ARG A 97 16.34 5.02 0.21
C ARG A 97 15.26 5.84 -0.51
N THR A 98 14.67 5.28 -1.56
CA THR A 98 13.57 5.90 -2.30
C THR A 98 12.33 6.00 -1.42
N LYS A 99 12.00 4.94 -0.68
CA LYS A 99 10.88 4.95 0.27
C LYS A 99 11.04 6.05 1.33
N ALA A 100 12.22 6.21 1.92
CA ALA A 100 12.49 7.26 2.90
C ALA A 100 12.33 8.66 2.31
N ALA A 101 12.84 8.88 1.09
CA ALA A 101 12.66 10.14 0.38
C ALA A 101 11.18 10.42 0.11
N HIS A 102 10.41 9.41 -0.33
CA HIS A 102 8.97 9.54 -0.53
C HIS A 102 8.23 9.82 0.77
N LEU A 103 8.55 9.13 1.88
CA LEU A 103 7.93 9.37 3.19
C LEU A 103 8.10 10.81 3.66
N LYS A 104 9.32 11.37 3.56
CA LYS A 104 9.54 12.78 3.89
C LYS A 104 8.75 13.69 2.97
N ALA A 105 8.86 13.49 1.65
CA ALA A 105 8.24 14.37 0.66
C ALA A 105 6.71 14.35 0.71
N LEU A 106 6.09 13.17 0.88
CA LEU A 106 4.64 13.07 1.06
C LEU A 106 4.22 13.74 2.37
N SER A 107 4.99 13.58 3.45
CA SER A 107 4.67 14.22 4.73
C SER A 107 4.78 15.74 4.65
N ASP A 108 5.79 16.26 3.94
CA ASP A 108 5.92 17.69 3.63
C ASP A 108 4.70 18.23 2.87
N ILE A 109 4.21 17.49 1.86
CA ILE A 109 3.01 17.86 1.09
C ILE A 109 1.78 17.85 1.99
N LEU A 110 1.60 16.82 2.83
CA LEU A 110 0.47 16.74 3.76
C LEU A 110 0.44 17.97 4.70
N VAL A 111 1.59 18.36 5.25
CA VAL A 111 1.68 19.55 6.13
C VAL A 111 1.34 20.83 5.37
N LYS A 112 1.93 21.03 4.19
CA LYS A 112 1.81 22.30 3.43
C LYS A 112 0.47 22.48 2.74
N GLU A 113 -0.07 21.43 2.15
CA GLU A 113 -1.24 21.49 1.27
C GLU A 113 -2.52 20.96 1.95
N TYR A 114 -2.39 20.08 2.94
CA TYR A 114 -3.53 19.37 3.56
C TYR A 114 -3.60 19.54 5.08
N ALA A 115 -2.90 20.54 5.64
CA ALA A 115 -2.87 20.84 7.08
C ALA A 115 -2.55 19.62 7.96
N GLY A 116 -1.64 18.76 7.48
CA GLY A 116 -1.19 17.55 8.16
C GLY A 116 -2.21 16.40 8.14
N LYS A 117 -3.22 16.42 7.26
CA LYS A 117 -4.23 15.37 7.15
C LYS A 117 -4.11 14.62 5.83
N VAL A 118 -4.31 13.30 5.87
CA VAL A 118 -4.40 12.48 4.65
C VAL A 118 -5.69 12.84 3.89
N PRO A 119 -5.62 13.20 2.59
CA PRO A 119 -6.82 13.53 1.83
C PRO A 119 -7.64 12.27 1.52
N ASN A 120 -8.95 12.42 1.47
CA ASN A 120 -9.92 11.34 1.22
C ASN A 120 -10.39 11.30 -0.25
N LYS A 121 -9.56 11.78 -1.19
CA LYS A 121 -9.84 11.74 -2.63
C LYS A 121 -8.69 11.06 -3.37
N ALA A 122 -9.03 10.15 -4.28
CA ALA A 122 -8.05 9.40 -5.06
C ALA A 122 -7.10 10.32 -5.87
N ALA A 123 -7.66 11.39 -6.46
CA ALA A 123 -6.88 12.34 -7.25
C ALA A 123 -5.82 13.08 -6.43
N ASP A 124 -6.08 13.32 -5.14
CA ASP A 124 -5.15 13.99 -4.23
C ASP A 124 -4.10 13.01 -3.73
N LEU A 125 -4.51 11.78 -3.38
CA LEU A 125 -3.60 10.72 -2.93
C LEU A 125 -2.57 10.34 -3.99
N VAL A 126 -2.98 10.17 -5.25
CA VAL A 126 -2.06 9.78 -6.35
C VAL A 126 -1.00 10.86 -6.67
N ARG A 127 -1.19 12.10 -6.18
CA ARG A 127 -0.17 13.16 -6.29
C ARG A 127 0.95 13.00 -5.27
N LEU A 128 0.75 12.21 -4.21
CA LEU A 128 1.76 11.97 -3.19
C LEU A 128 2.87 11.04 -3.74
N PRO A 129 4.16 11.36 -3.53
CA PRO A 129 5.26 10.52 -3.96
C PRO A 129 5.14 9.08 -3.43
N GLY A 130 5.29 8.11 -4.33
CA GLY A 130 5.17 6.69 -3.99
C GLY A 130 3.74 6.15 -3.91
N VAL A 131 2.71 6.98 -4.16
CA VAL A 131 1.30 6.57 -4.11
C VAL A 131 0.76 6.39 -5.53
N GLY A 132 0.54 5.14 -5.93
CA GLY A 132 -0.17 4.80 -7.17
C GLY A 132 -1.67 4.64 -6.96
N LYS A 133 -2.41 4.35 -8.04
CA LYS A 133 -3.87 4.10 -7.99
C LYS A 133 -4.25 3.00 -7.00
N LYS A 134 -3.48 1.91 -6.95
CA LYS A 134 -3.67 0.80 -6.00
C LYS A 134 -3.55 1.28 -4.56
N THR A 135 -2.42 1.91 -4.23
CA THR A 135 -2.17 2.48 -2.89
C THR A 135 -3.27 3.45 -2.48
N ALA A 136 -3.68 4.36 -3.37
CA ALA A 136 -4.78 5.27 -3.10
C ALA A 136 -6.09 4.53 -2.81
N THR A 137 -6.40 3.47 -3.56
CA THR A 137 -7.62 2.67 -3.36
C THR A 137 -7.61 1.97 -1.99
N VAL A 138 -6.48 1.35 -1.61
CA VAL A 138 -6.33 0.71 -0.29
C VAL A 138 -6.49 1.74 0.83
N VAL A 139 -5.84 2.91 0.73
CA VAL A 139 -5.96 3.96 1.74
C VAL A 139 -7.40 4.47 1.87
N LEU A 140 -8.11 4.66 0.76
CA LEU A 140 -9.52 5.09 0.78
C LEU A 140 -10.44 4.04 1.42
N SER A 141 -10.20 2.76 1.13
CA SER A 141 -10.92 1.64 1.74
C SER A 141 -10.64 1.59 3.25
N ASP A 142 -9.38 1.43 3.63
CA ASP A 142 -9.01 1.05 5.00
C ASP A 142 -9.05 2.23 5.97
N ALA A 143 -8.73 3.45 5.52
CA ALA A 143 -8.70 4.62 6.39
C ALA A 143 -10.02 5.42 6.40
N PHE A 144 -10.81 5.34 5.32
CA PHE A 144 -11.99 6.19 5.14
C PHE A 144 -13.28 5.40 4.85
N ASN A 145 -13.24 4.06 4.81
CA ASN A 145 -14.37 3.19 4.51
C ASN A 145 -15.05 3.53 3.16
N ILE A 146 -14.26 3.98 2.18
CA ILE A 146 -14.73 4.27 0.83
C ILE A 146 -14.51 3.01 -0.02
N PRO A 147 -15.57 2.37 -0.54
CA PRO A 147 -15.46 1.12 -1.27
C PRO A 147 -14.54 1.20 -2.49
N GLY A 148 -13.65 0.23 -2.64
CA GLY A 148 -12.78 0.10 -3.81
C GLY A 148 -12.12 -1.27 -3.88
N VAL A 149 -11.84 -1.74 -5.10
CA VAL A 149 -11.11 -3.00 -5.33
C VAL A 149 -9.68 -2.65 -5.73
N ALA A 150 -8.75 -2.86 -4.81
CA ALA A 150 -7.33 -2.73 -5.09
C ALA A 150 -6.81 -4.04 -5.69
N VAL A 151 -6.38 -4.00 -6.94
CA VAL A 151 -5.78 -5.14 -7.64
C VAL A 151 -4.25 -5.04 -7.54
N ASP A 152 -3.61 -6.10 -7.05
CA ASP A 152 -2.16 -6.19 -6.80
C ASP A 152 -1.44 -7.29 -7.59
#